data_AF-A0A565D6I4-F1
#
_entry.id   AF-A0A565D6I4-F1
#
_cell.length_a   1.000
_cell.length_b   1.000
_cell.length_c   1.000
_cell.angle_alpha   90.00
_cell.angle_beta   90.00
_cell.angle_gamma   90.00
#
_symmetry.space_group_name_H-M   'P 1'
#
loop_
_entity.id
_entity.type
_entity.pdbx_description
1 polymer ?
#
loop_
_entity_poly.entity_id
_entity_poly.type
_entity_poly.pdbx_seq_one_letter_code
_entity_poly.pdbx_strand_id
1 'polypeptide(L)'
;MTNFHPDRIAALRDVTGEFAPPIAAEATTLVDGGLAVETWLRNQTDKVVSKTAFLRRATRRLNTDGEVWTDCYPAIERISFVGVSNIPAPDVDFLHSLCTATTADIELHLRPGTGEYLTTRLPDLLSIERPGQEVNL
;
A
#
# COMPACT_ATOMS: atom_id res chain seq x y z
N MET A 1 0.10 4.63 14.49
CA MET A 1 0.65 5.20 13.24
C MET A 1 1.03 6.65 13.52
N THR A 2 2.23 7.10 13.12
CA THR A 2 2.75 8.43 13.49
C THR A 2 1.97 9.58 12.85
N ASN A 3 1.25 9.31 11.75
CA ASN A 3 0.52 10.32 10.96
C ASN A 3 1.39 11.53 10.59
N PHE A 4 2.70 11.31 10.45
CA PHE A 4 3.69 12.35 10.19
C PHE A 4 3.73 13.50 11.21
N HIS A 5 3.14 13.29 12.40
CA HIS A 5 3.21 14.28 13.48
C HIS A 5 4.66 14.36 14.01
N PRO A 6 5.27 15.54 14.12
CA PRO A 6 6.66 15.70 14.55
C PRO A 6 6.97 14.93 15.85
N ASP A 7 6.16 15.12 16.89
CA ASP A 7 6.37 14.46 18.19
C ASP A 7 6.28 12.93 18.13
N ARG A 8 5.42 12.38 17.25
CA ARG A 8 5.29 10.93 17.09
C ARG A 8 6.45 10.34 16.28
N ILE A 9 7.01 11.11 15.35
CA ILE A 9 8.24 10.74 14.65
C ILE A 9 9.43 10.81 15.61
N ALA A 10 9.53 11.86 16.43
CA ALA A 10 10.58 11.98 17.44
C ALA A 10 10.53 10.79 18.41
N ALA A 11 9.36 10.47 18.97
CA ALA A 11 9.20 9.30 19.83
C ALA A 11 9.57 7.98 19.14
N LEU A 12 9.28 7.83 17.84
CA LEU A 12 9.72 6.64 17.09
C LEU A 12 11.25 6.59 16.97
N ARG A 13 11.90 7.73 16.69
CA ARG A 13 13.35 7.83 16.60
C ARG A 13 14.02 7.52 17.94
N ASP A 14 13.46 8.02 19.04
CA ASP A 14 13.95 7.75 20.40
C ASP A 14 13.96 6.24 20.68
N VAL A 15 12.84 5.55 20.41
CA VAL A 15 12.75 4.09 20.56
C VAL A 15 13.77 3.36 19.69
N THR A 16 13.97 3.78 18.43
CA THR A 16 14.98 3.14 17.57
C THR A 16 16.41 3.41 18.02
N GLY A 17 16.66 4.54 18.68
CA GLY A 17 17.96 4.89 19.25
C GLY A 17 18.33 4.07 20.49
N GLU A 18 17.35 3.48 21.17
CA GLU A 18 17.56 2.60 22.33
C GLU A 18 18.05 1.19 21.95
N PHE A 19 17.99 0.81 20.66
CA PHE A 19 18.47 -0.49 20.21
C PHE A 19 19.99 -0.63 20.33
N ALA A 20 20.47 -1.86 20.55
CA ALA A 20 21.91 -2.13 20.53
C ALA A 20 22.48 -1.94 19.11
N PRO A 21 23.66 -1.33 18.93
CA PRO A 21 24.34 -1.31 17.64
C PRO A 21 24.63 -2.75 17.12
N PRO A 22 24.52 -3.01 15.81
CA PRO A 22 24.27 -2.05 14.72
C PRO A 22 22.78 -1.72 14.49
N ILE A 23 21.86 -2.36 15.20
CA ILE A 23 20.41 -2.31 14.95
C ILE A 23 19.87 -0.88 15.05
N ALA A 24 20.35 -0.07 15.99
CA ALA A 24 19.93 1.34 16.10
C ALA A 24 20.25 2.17 14.86
N ALA A 25 21.44 1.98 14.27
CA ALA A 25 21.86 2.71 13.08
C ALA A 25 21.02 2.30 11.85
N GLU A 26 20.77 1.00 11.71
CA GLU A 26 19.91 0.47 10.64
C GLU A 26 18.45 0.94 10.80
N ALA A 27 17.89 0.84 11.99
CA ALA A 27 16.52 1.28 12.27
C ALA A 27 16.34 2.78 11.99
N THR A 28 17.29 3.61 12.40
CA THR A 28 17.29 5.06 12.10
C THR A 28 17.32 5.30 10.60
N THR A 29 18.20 4.61 9.87
CA THR A 29 18.30 4.70 8.41
C THR A 29 16.98 4.34 7.73
N LEU A 30 16.29 3.29 8.20
CA LEU A 30 15.00 2.89 7.66
C LEU A 30 13.90 3.92 7.93
N VAL A 31 13.84 4.50 9.14
CA VAL A 31 12.86 5.54 9.48
C VAL A 31 13.07 6.78 8.60
N ASP A 32 14.30 7.27 8.51
CA ASP A 32 14.61 8.48 7.75
C ASP A 32 14.46 8.27 6.24
N GLY A 33 14.88 7.11 5.73
CA GLY A 33 14.66 6.72 4.34
C GLY A 33 13.18 6.65 3.98
N GLY A 34 12.36 6.02 4.83
CA GLY A 34 10.91 5.96 4.64
C GLY A 34 10.24 7.34 4.62
N LEU A 35 10.66 8.24 5.53
CA LEU A 35 10.16 9.63 5.56
C LEU A 35 10.59 10.43 4.32
N ALA A 36 11.81 10.23 3.84
CA ALA A 36 12.32 10.89 2.65
C ALA A 36 11.54 10.46 1.39
N VAL A 37 11.32 9.15 1.21
CA VAL A 37 10.53 8.60 0.10
C VAL A 37 9.10 9.12 0.13
N GLU A 38 8.44 9.07 1.29
CA GLU A 38 7.08 9.60 1.43
C GLU A 38 7.01 11.09 1.09
N THR A 39 7.96 11.89 1.58
CA THR A 39 8.00 13.33 1.32
C THR A 39 8.17 13.60 -0.17
N TRP A 40 9.06 12.86 -0.83
CA TRP A 40 9.26 12.94 -2.26
C TRP A 40 7.96 12.59 -3.02
N LEU A 41 7.32 11.46 -2.69
CA LEU A 41 6.05 11.03 -3.32
C LEU A 41 4.93 12.07 -3.16
N ARG A 42 4.79 12.67 -1.97
CA ARG A 42 3.80 13.73 -1.73
C ARG A 42 4.04 14.98 -2.58
N ASN A 43 5.29 15.26 -2.93
CA ASN A 43 5.63 16.38 -3.80
C ASN A 43 5.46 16.05 -5.29
N GLN A 44 5.34 14.76 -5.65
CA GLN A 44 5.10 14.30 -7.02
C GLN A 44 3.62 14.03 -7.31
N THR A 45 2.74 14.04 -6.30
CA THR A 45 1.35 13.61 -6.44
C THR A 45 0.36 14.66 -5.92
N ASP A 46 -0.70 14.88 -6.70
CA ASP A 46 -1.79 15.74 -6.27
C ASP A 46 -2.55 15.13 -5.10
N LYS A 47 -2.99 15.97 -4.17
CA LYS A 47 -3.85 15.54 -3.07
C LYS A 47 -5.22 15.14 -3.61
N VAL A 48 -5.62 13.91 -3.33
CA VAL A 48 -6.95 13.41 -3.68
C VAL A 48 -7.95 13.75 -2.57
N VAL A 49 -9.13 14.23 -2.95
CA VAL A 49 -10.22 14.56 -2.01
C VAL A 49 -10.83 13.29 -1.38
N SER A 50 -10.81 12.17 -2.12
CA SER A 50 -11.32 10.89 -1.65
C SER A 50 -10.42 9.75 -2.11
N LYS A 51 -9.79 9.06 -1.15
CA LYS A 51 -9.01 7.84 -1.41
C LYS A 51 -9.88 6.78 -2.09
N THR A 52 -11.12 6.60 -1.63
CA THR A 52 -12.05 5.60 -2.19
C THR A 52 -12.39 5.90 -3.64
N ALA A 53 -12.75 7.14 -3.96
CA ALA A 53 -13.07 7.51 -5.34
C ALA A 53 -11.86 7.39 -6.26
N PHE A 54 -10.68 7.74 -5.75
CA PHE A 54 -9.41 7.58 -6.46
C PHE A 54 -9.12 6.11 -6.77
N LEU A 55 -9.21 5.23 -5.77
CA LEU A 55 -8.97 3.79 -5.95
C LEU A 55 -9.95 3.18 -6.95
N ARG A 56 -11.25 3.49 -6.86
CA ARG A 56 -12.24 3.01 -7.85
C ARG A 56 -11.91 3.44 -9.27
N ARG A 57 -11.46 4.68 -9.46
CA ARG A 57 -11.03 5.18 -10.77
C ARG A 57 -9.76 4.45 -11.25
N ALA A 58 -8.80 4.23 -10.37
CA ALA A 58 -7.56 3.52 -10.68
C ALA A 58 -7.84 2.05 -11.06
N THR A 59 -8.67 1.35 -10.29
CA THR A 59 -9.16 -0.01 -10.59
C THR A 59 -9.77 -0.08 -11.99
N ARG A 60 -10.67 0.84 -12.34
CA ARG A 60 -11.26 0.87 -13.68
C ARG A 60 -10.22 1.09 -14.77
N ARG A 61 -9.26 2.00 -14.56
CA ARG A 61 -8.20 2.28 -15.54
C ARG A 61 -7.29 1.08 -15.76
N LEU A 62 -6.93 0.35 -14.69
CA LEU A 62 -6.17 -0.91 -14.77
C LEU A 62 -6.94 -2.00 -15.53
N ASN A 63 -8.26 -2.09 -15.34
CA ASN A 63 -9.09 -3.10 -16.01
C ASN A 63 -9.36 -2.79 -17.50
N THR A 64 -9.36 -1.52 -17.90
CA THR A 64 -9.65 -1.13 -19.29
C THR A 64 -8.39 -0.99 -20.14
N ASP A 65 -7.32 -0.44 -19.57
CA ASP A 65 -6.03 -0.22 -20.25
C ASP A 65 -4.98 -1.13 -19.59
N GLY A 66 -4.97 -2.42 -19.94
CA GLY A 66 -4.06 -3.40 -19.33
C GLY A 66 -2.57 -3.03 -19.43
N GLU A 67 -2.19 -2.18 -20.38
CA GLU A 67 -0.81 -1.70 -20.58
C GLU A 67 -0.45 -0.49 -19.71
N VAL A 68 -1.44 0.20 -19.10
CA VAL A 68 -1.21 1.45 -18.36
C VAL A 68 -0.22 1.30 -17.21
N TRP A 69 -0.22 0.13 -16.56
CA TRP A 69 0.71 -0.16 -15.48
C TRP A 69 2.14 -0.24 -16.02
N THR A 70 2.37 -1.09 -17.01
CA THR A 70 3.69 -1.33 -17.60
C THR A 70 4.27 -0.06 -18.22
N ASP A 71 3.43 0.76 -18.86
CA ASP A 71 3.86 2.03 -19.46
C ASP A 71 4.28 3.06 -18.40
N CYS A 72 3.54 3.16 -17.30
CA CYS A 72 3.84 4.12 -16.24
C CYS A 72 4.97 3.65 -15.31
N TYR A 73 5.09 2.33 -15.11
CA TYR A 73 5.95 1.72 -14.11
C TYR A 73 6.78 0.56 -14.69
N PRO A 74 7.55 0.77 -15.77
CA PRO A 74 8.22 -0.30 -16.49
C PRO A 74 9.32 -1.01 -15.68
N ALA A 75 9.85 -0.33 -14.66
CA ALA A 75 10.94 -0.83 -13.82
C ALA A 75 10.47 -1.38 -12.46
N ILE A 76 9.16 -1.38 -12.18
CA ILE A 76 8.65 -1.90 -10.90
C ILE A 76 8.51 -3.41 -11.00
N GLU A 77 9.32 -4.13 -10.25
CA GLU A 77 9.32 -5.59 -10.18
C GLU A 77 8.53 -6.12 -8.97
N ARG A 78 8.28 -5.30 -7.94
CA ARG A 78 7.62 -5.72 -6.71
C ARG A 78 6.77 -4.62 -6.07
N ILE A 79 5.66 -5.05 -5.48
CA ILE A 79 4.72 -4.21 -4.73
C ILE A 79 4.41 -4.92 -3.41
N SER A 80 4.87 -4.35 -2.29
CA SER A 80 4.65 -4.92 -0.95
C SER A 80 3.66 -4.07 -0.15
N PHE A 81 2.56 -4.68 0.28
CA PHE A 81 1.62 -4.08 1.23
C PHE A 81 1.97 -4.55 2.63
N VAL A 82 2.44 -3.63 3.48
CA VAL A 82 3.02 -3.99 4.79
C VAL A 82 2.15 -3.62 5.97
N GLY A 83 2.17 -4.48 7.00
CA GLY A 83 1.46 -4.22 8.26
C GLY A 83 -0.07 -4.21 8.10
N VAL A 84 -0.57 -4.99 7.15
CA VAL A 84 -1.99 -5.06 6.80
C VAL A 84 -2.76 -5.81 7.88
N SER A 85 -3.74 -5.15 8.48
CA SER A 85 -4.65 -5.75 9.48
C SER A 85 -6.11 -5.76 9.06
N ASN A 86 -6.43 -5.06 7.97
CA ASN A 86 -7.73 -5.05 7.32
C ASN A 86 -7.51 -4.56 5.88
N ILE A 87 -8.33 -5.06 4.94
CA ILE A 87 -8.31 -4.62 3.54
C ILE A 87 -9.73 -4.17 3.19
N PRO A 88 -10.00 -2.85 3.13
CA PRO A 88 -11.29 -2.33 2.69
C PRO A 88 -11.61 -2.75 1.26
N ALA A 89 -12.90 -2.85 0.92
CA ALA A 89 -13.33 -3.29 -0.42
C ALA A 89 -12.68 -2.52 -1.59
N PRO A 90 -12.53 -1.18 -1.56
CA PRO A 90 -11.82 -0.47 -2.64
C PRO A 90 -10.35 -0.84 -2.78
N ASP A 91 -9.69 -1.18 -1.67
CA ASP A 91 -8.30 -1.64 -1.66
C ASP A 91 -8.20 -3.09 -2.21
N VAL A 92 -9.17 -3.96 -1.89
CA VAL A 92 -9.29 -5.31 -2.49
C VAL A 92 -9.51 -5.23 -3.99
N ASP A 93 -10.46 -4.41 -4.44
CA ASP A 93 -10.79 -4.24 -5.86
C ASP A 93 -9.55 -3.79 -6.65
N PHE A 94 -8.83 -2.82 -6.11
CA PHE A 94 -7.59 -2.33 -6.69
C PHE A 94 -6.50 -3.41 -6.72
N LEU A 95 -6.33 -4.16 -5.63
CA LEU A 95 -5.36 -5.26 -5.55
C LEU A 95 -5.66 -6.34 -6.60
N HIS A 96 -6.93 -6.73 -6.75
CA HIS A 96 -7.33 -7.69 -7.77
C HIS A 96 -6.95 -7.21 -9.17
N SER A 97 -7.32 -5.97 -9.53
CA SER A 97 -6.97 -5.38 -10.81
C SER A 97 -5.45 -5.29 -11.03
N LEU A 98 -4.70 -5.00 -9.98
CA LEU A 98 -3.24 -4.95 -10.03
C LEU A 98 -2.67 -6.34 -10.33
N CYS A 99 -3.13 -7.39 -9.65
CA CYS A 99 -2.72 -8.78 -9.92
C CYS A 99 -2.97 -9.21 -11.38
N THR A 100 -3.98 -8.63 -12.04
CA THR A 100 -4.26 -8.92 -13.46
C THR A 100 -3.51 -8.02 -14.43
N ALA A 101 -3.16 -6.81 -14.02
CA ALA A 101 -2.58 -5.78 -14.91
C ALA A 101 -1.04 -5.73 -14.87
N THR A 102 -0.40 -6.45 -13.95
CA THR A 102 1.07 -6.45 -13.82
C THR A 102 1.65 -7.84 -13.66
N THR A 103 2.91 -7.98 -14.04
CA THR A 103 3.75 -9.15 -13.73
C THR A 103 4.62 -8.94 -12.50
N ALA A 104 4.53 -7.76 -11.84
CA ALA A 104 5.28 -7.48 -10.63
C ALA A 104 4.84 -8.42 -9.49
N ASP A 105 5.79 -8.81 -8.65
CA ASP A 105 5.51 -9.60 -7.44
C ASP A 105 4.64 -8.77 -6.49
N ILE A 106 3.44 -9.26 -6.18
CA ILE A 106 2.55 -8.62 -5.20
C ILE A 106 2.61 -9.38 -3.88
N GLU A 107 3.09 -8.72 -2.84
CA GLU A 107 3.25 -9.30 -1.51
C GLU A 107 2.33 -8.62 -0.49
N LEU A 108 1.63 -9.42 0.31
CA LEU A 108 0.83 -8.94 1.44
C LEU A 108 1.47 -9.39 2.76
N HIS A 109 2.00 -8.46 3.54
CA HIS A 109 2.58 -8.72 4.86
C HIS A 109 1.56 -8.41 5.94
N LEU A 110 0.86 -9.45 6.38
CA LEU A 110 -0.25 -9.35 7.33
C LEU A 110 0.25 -9.19 8.78
N ARG A 111 -0.50 -8.46 9.60
CA ARG A 111 -0.18 -8.33 11.03
C ARG A 111 -0.45 -9.64 11.79
N PRO A 112 0.38 -9.95 12.80
CA PRO A 112 0.04 -10.95 13.80
C PRO A 112 -1.34 -10.68 14.40
N GLY A 113 -2.14 -11.73 14.58
CA GLY A 113 -3.52 -11.66 15.12
C GLY A 113 -4.61 -11.49 14.07
N THR A 114 -4.35 -10.83 12.94
CA THR A 114 -5.30 -10.71 11.81
C THR A 114 -4.90 -11.53 10.60
N GLY A 115 -3.67 -12.04 10.56
CA GLY A 115 -3.10 -12.75 9.42
C GLY A 115 -3.92 -13.97 9.01
N GLU A 116 -4.17 -14.90 9.92
CA GLU A 116 -4.94 -16.12 9.64
C GLU A 116 -6.32 -15.81 9.08
N TYR A 117 -7.05 -14.92 9.75
CA TYR A 117 -8.38 -14.47 9.30
C TYR A 117 -8.36 -13.88 7.88
N LEU A 118 -7.40 -13.00 7.60
CA LEU A 118 -7.30 -12.37 6.28
C LEU A 118 -6.86 -13.37 5.21
N THR A 119 -5.93 -14.28 5.51
CA THR A 119 -5.51 -15.34 4.58
C THR A 119 -6.67 -16.23 4.19
N THR A 120 -7.55 -16.60 5.13
CA THR A 120 -8.75 -17.37 4.83
C THR A 120 -9.74 -16.60 3.96
N ARG A 121 -9.90 -15.29 4.20
CA ARG A 121 -10.93 -14.48 3.54
C ARG A 121 -10.49 -13.89 2.19
N LEU A 122 -9.18 -13.77 1.96
CA LEU A 122 -8.64 -13.08 0.78
C LEU A 122 -9.06 -13.71 -0.56
N PRO A 123 -9.09 -15.04 -0.74
CA PRO A 123 -9.56 -15.63 -1.99
C PRO A 123 -10.98 -15.21 -2.36
N ASP A 124 -11.90 -15.23 -1.39
CA ASP A 124 -13.30 -14.81 -1.58
C ASP A 124 -13.37 -13.33 -1.99
N LEU A 125 -12.60 -12.48 -1.30
CA LEU A 125 -12.52 -11.04 -1.59
C LEU A 125 -11.98 -10.75 -3.00
N LEU A 126 -11.01 -11.54 -3.46
CA LEU A 126 -10.44 -11.42 -4.81
C LEU A 126 -11.31 -12.07 -5.89
N SER A 127 -12.33 -12.85 -5.53
CA SER A 127 -13.19 -13.54 -6.51
C SER A 127 -14.37 -12.71 -7.02
N ILE A 128 -14.50 -11.45 -6.59
CA ILE A 128 -15.63 -10.58 -6.96
C ILE A 128 -15.55 -10.20 -8.44
N GLU A 129 -16.63 -10.47 -9.17
CA GLU A 129 -16.74 -10.07 -10.58
C GLU A 129 -16.80 -8.54 -10.72
N ARG A 130 -16.07 -8.02 -11.72
CA ARG A 130 -16.06 -6.58 -12.09
C ARG A 130 -15.72 -5.66 -10.89
N PRO A 131 -14.52 -5.80 -10.29
CA PRO A 131 -14.11 -4.98 -9.16
C PRO A 131 -14.16 -3.49 -9.48
N GLY A 132 -14.61 -2.67 -8.53
CA GLY A 132 -14.75 -1.22 -8.68
C GLY A 132 -15.98 -0.75 -9.47
N GLN A 133 -16.90 -1.65 -9.83
CA GLN A 133 -18.20 -1.28 -10.39
C GLN A 133 -19.10 -0.67 -9.31
N GLU A 134 -19.81 0.41 -9.66
CA GLU A 134 -20.72 1.13 -8.78
C GLU A 134 -22.16 1.00 -9.28
N VAL A 135 -23.13 0.98 -8.36
CA VAL A 135 -24.54 1.18 -8.70
C VAL A 135 -24.80 2.68 -8.89
N ASN A 136 -25.57 3.06 -9.91
CA ASN A 136 -26.05 4.43 -10.02
C ASN A 136 -27.11 4.64 -8.92
N LEU A 137 -26.90 5.62 -8.04
CA LEU A 137 -27.83 6.03 -6.99
C LEU A 137 -28.71 7.18 -7.45
#